data_AF-A0A8H2WXI0-F1
#
_entry.id   AF-A0A8H2WXI0-F1
#
_cell.length_a   1.000
_cell.length_b   1.000
_cell.length_c   1.000
_cell.angle_alpha   90.00
_cell.angle_beta   90.00
_cell.angle_gamma   90.00
#
_symmetry.space_group_name_H-M   'P 1'
#
loop_
_entity.id
_entity.type
_entity.pdbx_description
1 polymer ?
#
loop_
_entity_poly.entity_id
_entity_poly.type
_entity_poly.pdbx_seq_one_letter_code
_entity_poly.pdbx_strand_id
1 'polypeptide(L)'
;MHLLEAYPLSPVLLQYLCVALDSDQVLPIGIFITALIAWSQSILASPTDPSQTTQLLSALCALAAPRVQKPAVNLSPTLPTAQGCVSLVQHVSRLHDALLTSSALDILLAILKTVVTLPLNPNLSPALALNLVPGINDLLDGGDIVSPELTNWLFQLSALTTTDGPGPSRVPQQVDESPQRPELLEFSKNGPLFDVLAYQVTTVLGYPDAHLSALQTVYNTIPTPDSFLSQLYLSLISILANEPDGNTRLIIRAALFGSLPTLLCQLEPGQNKLKEGAQLAIAGLFTQYGALLDKCDATAPITRAREDSMDEDVPEDGTRGKNIRTTLVQSLQSVSLLDSNFTFPGVTIDSWPGRGMGRVFTEASENGQELEAYLRSKLLSLDIPLSDKLELIDRAVLDPETHACLCTVLHKGYTSLTASTQHLSPAPLESLAHLSRLLYTHSDVLDIVGLRVPPTEFVAAGLAFLEDVEGAGVGDPQSALGQYGDVLLLLQLLVTRYELKSGTLKHGDRVLDASYLTSSWAVYHLSDLTEPERTLINDWVKAAFDSNSFGIDDNTWRSTNPRVLLKLSATLFTEAIRKCAAEPEGAGMEILRNGVSYFEGPLLNWTLRGVIWALANEAERHGQVTPSLSTED
;
A
#
# COMPACT_ATOMS: atom_id res chain seq x y z
N MET A 1 18.21 14.51 4.58
CA MET A 1 19.15 15.36 5.35
C MET A 1 19.49 16.68 4.64
N HIS A 2 19.73 16.70 3.33
CA HIS A 2 20.05 17.96 2.61
C HIS A 2 19.01 19.09 2.72
N LEU A 3 17.72 18.77 2.83
CA LEU A 3 16.67 19.77 3.06
C LEU A 3 16.80 20.48 4.42
N LEU A 4 17.30 19.75 5.42
CA LEU A 4 17.56 20.27 6.77
C LEU A 4 18.88 21.04 6.83
N GLU A 5 19.84 20.76 5.96
CA GLU A 5 21.07 21.56 5.81
C GLU A 5 20.76 22.92 5.16
N ALA A 6 19.86 22.94 4.16
CA ALA A 6 19.43 24.18 3.51
C ALA A 6 18.50 25.03 4.39
N TYR A 7 17.70 24.40 5.25
CA TYR A 7 16.76 25.06 6.16
C TYR A 7 16.82 24.45 7.57
N PRO A 8 17.91 24.68 8.30
CA PRO A 8 18.11 24.09 9.62
C PRO A 8 17.06 24.60 10.59
N LEU A 9 16.50 23.66 11.37
CA LEU A 9 15.53 23.94 12.43
C LEU A 9 14.20 24.56 11.95
N SER A 10 13.83 24.39 10.67
CA SER A 10 12.48 24.74 10.22
C SER A 10 11.44 23.96 11.04
N PRO A 11 10.54 24.64 11.79
CA PRO A 11 9.59 23.98 12.67
C PRO A 11 8.62 23.09 11.89
N VAL A 12 8.31 23.47 10.66
CA VAL A 12 7.45 22.69 9.75
C VAL A 12 8.13 21.39 9.32
N LEU A 13 9.44 21.43 9.02
CA LEU A 13 10.20 20.23 8.63
C LEU A 13 10.42 19.28 9.80
N LEU A 14 10.71 19.82 10.98
CA LEU A 14 10.85 19.02 12.20
C LEU A 14 9.50 18.39 12.60
N GLN A 15 8.39 19.13 12.48
CA GLN A 15 7.05 18.62 12.75
C GLN A 15 6.64 17.56 11.73
N TYR A 16 6.97 17.75 10.45
CA TYR A 16 6.77 16.74 9.42
C TYR A 16 7.56 15.46 9.72
N LEU A 17 8.83 15.58 10.11
CA LEU A 17 9.66 14.44 10.50
C LEU A 17 9.13 13.73 11.74
N CYS A 18 8.63 14.46 12.75
CA CYS A 18 7.93 13.85 13.88
C CYS A 18 6.77 12.97 13.40
N VAL A 19 5.89 13.52 12.57
CA VAL A 19 4.69 12.82 12.09
C VAL A 19 5.06 11.63 11.21
N ALA A 20 6.07 11.78 10.34
CA ALA A 20 6.55 10.71 9.47
C ALA A 20 7.21 9.55 10.24
N LEU A 21 7.95 9.87 11.31
CA LEU A 21 8.59 8.87 12.17
C LEU A 21 7.62 8.24 13.19
N ASP A 22 6.51 8.90 13.52
CA ASP A 22 5.48 8.33 14.39
C ASP A 22 4.51 7.41 13.63
N SER A 23 4.47 7.49 12.30
CA SER A 23 3.54 6.69 11.51
C SER A 23 4.07 5.30 11.15
N ASP A 24 5.37 5.01 11.36
CA ASP A 24 6.17 3.80 10.99
C ASP A 24 6.08 3.32 9.52
N GLN A 25 5.03 3.70 8.79
CA GLN A 25 4.73 3.39 7.39
C GLN A 25 5.34 4.41 6.41
N VAL A 26 5.57 5.67 6.84
CA VAL A 26 6.07 6.75 5.97
C VAL A 26 7.59 6.83 5.99
N LEU A 27 8.19 6.70 7.18
CA LEU A 27 9.64 6.66 7.34
C LEU A 27 9.98 5.68 8.46
N PRO A 28 10.39 4.44 8.14
CA PRO A 28 10.84 3.49 9.14
C PRO A 28 12.00 4.08 9.93
N ILE A 29 11.88 4.05 11.26
CA ILE A 29 12.89 4.63 12.16
C ILE A 29 14.28 4.00 11.98
N GLY A 30 14.37 2.72 11.59
CA GLY A 30 15.65 2.07 11.23
C GLY A 30 16.34 2.70 10.01
N ILE A 31 15.55 3.07 8.98
CA ILE A 31 16.06 3.78 7.80
C ILE A 31 16.50 5.19 8.18
N PHE A 32 15.72 5.89 9.02
CA PHE A 32 16.08 7.21 9.51
C PHE A 32 17.39 7.21 10.30
N ILE A 33 17.59 6.25 11.22
CA ILE A 33 18.82 6.11 11.98
C ILE A 33 20.02 5.83 11.06
N THR A 34 19.86 4.94 10.09
CA THR A 34 20.92 4.62 9.13
C THR A 34 21.33 5.86 8.34
N ALA A 35 20.35 6.64 7.87
CA ALA A 35 20.58 7.89 7.16
C ALA A 35 21.18 8.98 8.06
N LEU A 36 20.74 9.09 9.32
CA LEU A 36 21.27 10.02 10.32
C LEU A 36 22.74 9.74 10.62
N ILE A 37 23.10 8.47 10.81
CA ILE A 37 24.48 8.07 11.11
C ILE A 37 25.37 8.25 9.88
N ALA A 38 24.93 7.86 8.69
CA ALA A 38 25.69 8.09 7.46
C ALA A 38 25.95 9.58 7.23
N TRP A 39 24.92 10.41 7.44
CA TRP A 39 25.05 11.86 7.37
C TRP A 39 25.99 12.43 8.43
N SER A 40 25.89 11.97 9.68
CA SER A 40 26.77 12.42 10.75
C SER A 40 28.23 12.12 10.41
N GLN A 41 28.55 10.93 9.89
CA GLN A 41 29.93 10.58 9.49
C GLN A 41 30.47 11.51 8.39
N SER A 42 29.62 11.88 7.41
CA SER A 42 30.00 12.81 6.34
C SER A 42 30.40 14.19 6.91
N ILE A 43 29.68 14.67 7.91
CA ILE A 43 29.96 15.98 8.51
C ILE A 43 31.14 15.94 9.48
N LEU A 44 31.29 14.85 10.24
CA LEU A 44 32.44 14.62 11.10
C LEU A 44 33.76 14.64 10.28
N ALA A 45 33.72 14.22 9.02
CA ALA A 45 34.86 14.25 8.11
C ALA A 45 35.15 15.65 7.50
N SER A 46 34.14 16.53 7.38
CA SER A 46 34.29 17.87 6.79
C SER A 46 33.28 18.88 7.37
N PRO A 47 33.59 19.53 8.51
CA PRO A 47 32.69 20.50 9.13
C PRO A 47 32.71 21.83 8.36
N THR A 48 31.56 22.24 7.80
CA THR A 48 31.39 23.51 7.08
C THR A 48 30.86 24.65 7.97
N ASP A 49 30.08 24.34 9.02
CA ASP A 49 29.75 25.23 10.16
C ASP A 49 29.46 24.39 11.42
N PRO A 50 30.38 24.35 12.42
CA PRO A 50 30.23 23.46 13.58
C PRO A 50 29.03 23.82 14.46
N SER A 51 28.65 25.09 14.56
CA SER A 51 27.61 25.54 15.50
C SER A 51 26.20 25.14 15.03
N GLN A 52 25.92 25.37 13.74
CA GLN A 52 24.65 25.03 13.10
C GLN A 52 24.50 23.51 12.93
N THR A 53 25.61 22.83 12.63
CA THR A 53 25.66 21.37 12.54
C THR A 53 25.32 20.71 13.87
N THR A 54 25.93 21.15 14.98
CA THR A 54 25.66 20.57 16.31
C THR A 54 24.21 20.78 16.72
N GLN A 55 23.61 21.94 16.42
CA GLN A 55 22.19 22.20 16.71
C GLN A 55 21.26 21.31 15.89
N LEU A 56 21.54 21.12 14.59
CA LEU A 56 20.75 20.25 13.73
C LEU A 56 20.90 18.78 14.14
N LEU A 57 22.11 18.34 14.45
CA LEU A 57 22.39 17.01 14.98
C LEU A 57 21.65 16.77 16.30
N SER A 58 21.65 17.76 17.21
CA SER A 58 20.89 17.73 18.47
C SER A 58 19.40 17.54 18.24
N ALA A 59 18.80 18.33 17.33
CA ALA A 59 17.40 18.20 16.98
C ALA A 59 17.06 16.81 16.39
N LEU A 60 17.89 16.29 15.50
CA LEU A 60 17.64 14.99 14.85
C LEU A 60 17.83 13.80 15.81
N CYS A 61 18.83 13.86 16.68
CA CYS A 61 19.02 12.86 17.73
C CYS A 61 17.86 12.89 18.74
N ALA A 62 17.39 14.08 19.14
CA ALA A 62 16.24 14.23 20.03
C ALA A 62 14.92 13.72 19.40
N LEU A 63 14.80 13.75 18.07
CA LEU A 63 13.67 13.14 17.35
C LEU A 63 13.74 11.61 17.33
N ALA A 64 14.94 11.05 17.14
CA ALA A 64 15.13 9.60 17.12
C ALA A 64 14.98 8.99 18.51
N ALA A 65 15.72 9.48 19.52
CA ALA A 65 15.85 8.86 20.85
C ALA A 65 14.55 8.27 21.45
N PRO A 66 13.43 9.02 21.59
CA PRO A 66 12.21 8.48 22.19
C PRO A 66 11.52 7.40 21.34
N ARG A 67 11.74 7.40 20.02
CA ARG A 67 11.09 6.47 19.09
C ARG A 67 11.83 5.14 19.03
N VAL A 68 13.14 5.17 19.22
CA VAL A 68 14.01 3.98 19.19
C VAL A 68 13.86 3.14 20.47
N GLN A 69 13.39 3.74 21.56
CA GLN A 69 13.11 3.04 22.82
C GLN A 69 11.77 2.26 22.83
N LYS A 70 10.94 2.36 21.79
CA LYS A 70 9.65 1.65 21.72
C LYS A 70 9.88 0.13 21.48
N PRO A 71 9.15 -0.77 22.19
CA PRO A 71 9.44 -2.21 22.22
C PRO A 71 9.16 -2.98 20.91
N ALA A 72 8.44 -2.41 19.95
CA ALA A 72 8.05 -3.05 18.68
C ALA A 72 8.86 -2.59 17.46
N VAL A 73 9.95 -1.84 17.67
CA VAL A 73 10.67 -1.16 16.60
C VAL A 73 11.66 -2.08 15.89
N ASN A 74 11.53 -2.20 14.57
CA ASN A 74 12.49 -2.92 13.74
C ASN A 74 13.62 -1.98 13.27
N LEU A 75 14.77 -2.05 13.93
CA LEU A 75 15.95 -1.24 13.58
C LEU A 75 16.86 -1.89 12.54
N SER A 76 16.88 -3.22 12.47
CA SER A 76 17.77 -4.06 11.65
C SER A 76 19.16 -3.44 11.31
N PRO A 77 19.93 -2.92 12.29
CA PRO A 77 21.18 -2.21 12.01
C PRO A 77 22.24 -3.12 11.39
N THR A 78 23.09 -2.53 10.54
CA THR A 78 24.29 -3.16 9.99
C THR A 78 25.52 -2.80 10.81
N LEU A 79 26.61 -3.56 10.69
CA LEU A 79 27.88 -3.27 11.38
C LEU A 79 28.41 -1.83 11.12
N PRO A 80 28.42 -1.31 9.87
CA PRO A 80 28.83 0.08 9.62
C PRO A 80 27.96 1.12 10.34
N THR A 81 26.66 0.84 10.47
CA THR A 81 25.72 1.72 11.18
C THR A 81 26.04 1.75 12.67
N ALA A 82 26.29 0.57 13.28
CA ALA A 82 26.68 0.49 14.68
C ALA A 82 28.03 1.15 14.95
N GLN A 83 29.04 0.94 14.09
CA GLN A 83 30.35 1.61 14.19
C GLN A 83 30.23 3.13 14.06
N GLY A 84 29.45 3.60 13.08
CA GLY A 84 29.18 5.03 12.92
C GLY A 84 28.48 5.64 14.14
N CYS A 85 27.57 4.90 14.78
CA CYS A 85 26.92 5.36 16.01
C CYS A 85 27.91 5.49 17.19
N VAL A 86 28.83 4.53 17.34
CA VAL A 86 29.91 4.61 18.34
C VAL A 86 30.79 5.84 18.09
N SER A 87 31.23 6.05 16.85
CA SER A 87 32.01 7.24 16.47
C SER A 87 31.26 8.55 16.71
N LEU A 88 29.94 8.55 16.49
CA LEU A 88 29.08 9.68 16.78
C LEU A 88 29.10 9.99 18.28
N VAL A 89 28.76 9.02 19.15
CA VAL A 89 28.75 9.21 20.61
C VAL A 89 30.11 9.68 21.14
N GLN A 90 31.21 9.12 20.63
CA GLN A 90 32.57 9.56 20.98
C GLN A 90 32.86 11.01 20.59
N HIS A 91 32.29 11.48 19.48
CA HIS A 91 32.46 12.86 19.05
C HIS A 91 31.62 13.81 19.91
N VAL A 92 30.35 13.48 20.17
CA VAL A 92 29.45 14.38 20.90
C VAL A 92 29.74 14.43 22.40
N SER A 93 30.28 13.38 22.99
CA SER A 93 30.75 13.40 24.39
C SER A 93 31.84 14.45 24.61
N ARG A 94 32.76 14.61 23.64
CA ARG A 94 33.83 15.63 23.68
C ARG A 94 33.29 17.05 23.53
N LEU A 95 32.08 17.23 22.99
CA LEU A 95 31.43 18.54 22.85
C LEU A 95 30.74 19.01 24.14
N HIS A 96 30.67 18.17 25.18
CA HIS A 96 30.06 18.47 26.49
C HIS A 96 28.58 18.93 26.42
N ASP A 97 27.86 18.59 25.35
CA ASP A 97 26.41 18.80 25.26
C ASP A 97 25.70 17.58 25.87
N ALA A 98 25.22 17.74 27.10
CA ALA A 98 24.59 16.67 27.87
C ALA A 98 23.34 16.10 27.19
N LEU A 99 22.52 16.95 26.56
CA LEU A 99 21.25 16.54 25.96
C LEU A 99 21.47 15.76 24.66
N LEU A 100 22.39 16.24 23.84
CA LEU A 100 22.77 15.57 22.60
C LEU A 100 23.56 14.28 22.87
N THR A 101 24.45 14.28 23.88
CA THR A 101 25.17 13.08 24.31
C THR A 101 24.20 12.01 24.81
N SER A 102 23.20 12.38 25.63
CA SER A 102 22.15 11.47 26.09
C SER A 102 21.35 10.88 24.93
N SER A 103 20.91 11.74 24.00
CA SER A 103 20.09 11.30 22.86
C SER A 103 20.87 10.37 21.91
N ALA A 104 22.16 10.65 21.68
CA ALA A 104 23.02 9.77 20.88
C ALA A 104 23.29 8.43 21.58
N LEU A 105 23.44 8.44 22.91
CA LEU A 105 23.62 7.24 23.71
C LEU A 105 22.36 6.35 23.70
N ASP A 106 21.17 6.93 23.76
CA ASP A 106 19.89 6.20 23.66
C ASP A 106 19.77 5.43 22.33
N ILE A 107 20.18 6.05 21.23
CA ILE A 107 20.19 5.43 19.91
C ILE A 107 21.20 4.27 19.87
N LEU A 108 22.40 4.47 20.41
CA LEU A 108 23.43 3.43 20.48
C LEU A 108 22.93 2.23 21.30
N LEU A 109 22.38 2.46 22.49
CA LEU A 109 21.90 1.40 23.37
C LEU A 109 20.79 0.57 22.72
N ALA A 110 19.90 1.19 21.96
CA ALA A 110 18.86 0.46 21.26
C ALA A 110 19.39 -0.36 20.07
N ILE A 111 20.38 0.15 19.32
CA ILE A 111 21.11 -0.64 18.30
C ILE A 111 21.77 -1.85 18.96
N LEU A 112 22.45 -1.66 20.09
CA LEU A 112 23.14 -2.71 20.83
C LEU A 112 22.18 -3.77 21.40
N LYS A 113 20.98 -3.36 21.84
CA LYS A 113 19.92 -4.28 22.28
C LYS A 113 19.55 -5.30 21.19
N THR A 114 19.50 -4.90 19.92
CA THR A 114 19.19 -5.83 18.80
C THR A 114 20.17 -6.99 18.63
N VAL A 115 21.36 -6.88 19.23
CA VAL A 115 22.41 -7.92 19.20
C VAL A 115 22.16 -8.99 20.27
N VAL A 116 21.53 -8.62 21.38
CA VAL A 116 21.40 -9.46 22.59
C VAL A 116 19.96 -9.93 22.84
N THR A 117 18.96 -9.33 22.21
CA THR A 117 17.54 -9.71 22.31
C THR A 117 17.13 -10.72 21.23
N LEU A 118 16.34 -11.74 21.59
CA LEU A 118 15.74 -12.67 20.62
C LEU A 118 14.44 -12.09 20.00
N PRO A 119 14.21 -12.27 18.69
CA PRO A 119 15.07 -12.94 17.71
C PRO A 119 16.32 -12.11 17.36
N LEU A 120 17.46 -12.78 17.21
CA LEU A 120 18.73 -12.12 16.89
C LEU A 120 18.67 -11.43 15.53
N ASN A 121 19.22 -10.22 15.45
CA ASN A 121 19.28 -9.47 14.21
C ASN A 121 20.17 -10.18 13.15
N PRO A 122 19.64 -10.49 11.94
CA PRO A 122 20.41 -11.16 10.88
C PRO A 122 21.57 -10.32 10.33
N ASN A 123 21.51 -8.99 10.44
CA ASN A 123 22.49 -8.06 9.88
C ASN A 123 23.63 -7.70 10.85
N LEU A 124 23.50 -8.05 12.13
CA LEU A 124 24.49 -7.77 13.18
C LEU A 124 24.49 -8.90 14.23
N SER A 125 25.22 -9.97 13.93
CA SER A 125 25.36 -11.11 14.83
C SER A 125 26.24 -10.76 16.06
N PRO A 126 26.11 -11.50 17.18
CA PRO A 126 26.98 -11.35 18.34
C PRO A 126 28.48 -11.44 17.99
N ALA A 127 28.85 -12.29 17.03
CA ALA A 127 30.23 -12.40 16.55
C ALA A 127 30.71 -11.14 15.82
N LEU A 128 29.86 -10.52 14.99
CA LEU A 128 30.19 -9.27 14.31
C LEU A 128 30.23 -8.09 15.29
N ALA A 129 29.41 -8.11 16.33
CA ALA A 129 29.35 -7.07 17.35
C ALA A 129 30.62 -7.00 18.23
N LEU A 130 31.46 -8.04 18.25
CA LEU A 130 32.79 -7.98 18.88
C LEU A 130 33.67 -6.86 18.30
N ASN A 131 33.46 -6.47 17.04
CA ASN A 131 34.17 -5.35 16.42
C ASN A 131 33.81 -3.97 17.01
N LEU A 132 32.75 -3.89 17.83
CA LEU A 132 32.33 -2.66 18.51
C LEU A 132 32.98 -2.51 19.89
N VAL A 133 33.50 -3.60 20.46
CA VAL A 133 34.06 -3.64 21.83
C VAL A 133 35.18 -2.61 22.05
N PRO A 134 36.17 -2.43 21.14
CA PRO A 134 37.21 -1.42 21.34
C PRO A 134 36.63 -0.01 21.49
N GLY A 135 35.71 0.39 20.59
CA GLY A 135 35.10 1.71 20.64
C GLY A 135 34.16 1.93 21.83
N ILE A 136 33.54 0.88 22.36
CA ILE A 136 32.72 0.92 23.59
C ILE A 136 33.62 1.02 24.83
N ASN A 137 34.75 0.31 24.87
CA ASN A 137 35.72 0.45 25.95
C ASN A 137 36.32 1.87 25.97
N ASP A 138 36.66 2.44 24.81
CA ASP A 138 37.12 3.82 24.70
C ASP A 138 36.08 4.84 25.23
N LEU A 139 34.78 4.54 25.07
CA LEU A 139 33.69 5.36 25.63
C LEU A 139 33.62 5.26 27.16
N LEU A 140 33.85 4.07 27.72
CA LEU A 140 33.84 3.82 29.18
C LEU A 140 35.09 4.36 29.87
N ASP A 141 36.26 4.27 29.22
CA ASP A 141 37.54 4.76 29.74
C ASP A 141 37.68 6.29 29.65
N GLY A 142 36.89 6.95 28.79
CA GLY A 142 36.91 8.39 28.55
C GLY A 142 36.39 9.29 29.69
N GLY A 143 35.88 8.72 30.79
CA GLY A 143 35.59 9.44 32.03
C GLY A 143 34.29 10.27 32.11
N ASP A 144 33.64 10.60 30.99
CA ASP A 144 32.44 11.46 30.97
C ASP A 144 31.10 10.70 30.75
N ILE A 145 31.12 9.41 30.38
CA ILE A 145 29.91 8.59 30.19
C ILE A 145 29.98 7.35 31.09
N VAL A 146 29.29 7.40 32.24
CA VAL A 146 29.11 6.23 33.11
C VAL A 146 27.75 5.59 32.79
N SER A 147 27.70 4.74 31.75
CA SER A 147 26.49 3.98 31.42
C SER A 147 26.60 2.54 31.93
N PRO A 148 25.90 2.17 33.03
CA PRO A 148 25.84 0.78 33.50
C PRO A 148 25.24 -0.16 32.44
N GLU A 149 24.50 0.37 31.48
CA GLU A 149 23.86 -0.37 30.40
C GLU A 149 24.86 -0.82 29.33
N LEU A 150 25.87 0.00 29.01
CA LEU A 150 26.98 -0.39 28.12
C LEU A 150 27.82 -1.50 28.77
N THR A 151 28.10 -1.38 30.07
CA THR A 151 28.80 -2.42 30.83
C THR A 151 27.98 -3.71 30.87
N ASN A 152 26.67 -3.62 31.12
CA ASN A 152 25.77 -4.77 31.08
C ASN A 152 25.70 -5.41 29.68
N TRP A 153 25.71 -4.62 28.62
CA TRP A 153 25.75 -5.13 27.25
C TRP A 153 27.06 -5.90 26.95
N LEU A 154 28.22 -5.40 27.39
CA LEU A 154 29.49 -6.12 27.27
C LEU A 154 29.45 -7.48 27.99
N PHE A 155 28.84 -7.54 29.18
CA PHE A 155 28.62 -8.80 29.89
C PHE A 155 27.69 -9.74 29.11
N GLN A 156 26.58 -9.26 28.57
CA GLN A 156 25.65 -10.06 27.78
C GLN A 156 26.27 -10.58 26.47
N LEU A 157 27.05 -9.73 25.79
CA LEU A 157 27.78 -10.11 24.59
C LEU A 157 28.83 -11.19 24.91
N SER A 158 29.54 -11.07 26.03
CA SER A 158 30.49 -12.09 26.47
C SER A 158 29.79 -13.42 26.72
N ALA A 159 28.65 -13.43 27.40
CA ALA A 159 27.87 -14.64 27.67
C ALA A 159 27.39 -15.33 26.37
N LEU A 160 27.03 -14.54 25.35
CA LEU A 160 26.61 -15.04 24.03
C LEU A 160 27.78 -15.53 23.15
N THR A 161 29.02 -15.16 23.48
CA THR A 161 30.22 -15.48 22.68
C THR A 161 31.15 -16.49 23.37
N THR A 162 30.97 -16.78 24.67
CA THR A 162 31.78 -17.74 25.44
C THR A 162 31.17 -19.15 25.57
N THR A 163 30.05 -19.47 24.93
CA THR A 163 29.54 -20.85 24.92
C THR A 163 30.36 -21.72 23.97
N ASP A 164 31.30 -22.48 24.52
CA ASP A 164 32.06 -23.51 23.82
C ASP A 164 31.18 -24.69 23.35
N GLY A 165 31.15 -24.89 22.02
CA GLY A 165 31.14 -26.21 21.36
C GLY A 165 29.94 -26.56 20.44
N PRO A 166 30.13 -27.33 19.35
CA PRO A 166 31.26 -27.44 18.41
C PRO A 166 30.95 -26.73 17.07
N GLY A 167 32.00 -26.28 16.36
CA GLY A 167 31.85 -25.46 15.15
C GLY A 167 31.22 -26.14 13.93
N PRO A 168 31.00 -25.34 12.88
CA PRO A 168 31.46 -25.75 11.56
C PRO A 168 32.33 -24.67 10.91
N SER A 169 33.51 -25.14 10.49
CA SER A 169 34.04 -24.95 9.15
C SER A 169 34.53 -23.55 8.74
N ARG A 170 35.85 -23.36 8.89
CA ARG A 170 36.67 -22.73 7.85
C ARG A 170 36.35 -23.37 6.49
N VAL A 171 35.90 -22.56 5.53
CA VAL A 171 35.91 -22.85 4.08
C VAL A 171 36.36 -21.57 3.36
N PRO A 172 37.16 -21.67 2.29
CA PRO A 172 38.35 -20.84 2.08
C PRO A 172 38.12 -19.61 1.19
N GLN A 173 39.12 -18.72 1.21
CA GLN A 173 39.38 -17.79 0.10
C GLN A 173 39.36 -18.55 -1.23
N GLN A 174 38.38 -18.24 -2.07
CA GLN A 174 38.42 -18.56 -3.49
C GLN A 174 38.37 -17.26 -4.29
N VAL A 175 39.31 -17.21 -5.22
CA VAL A 175 39.69 -16.11 -6.10
C VAL A 175 38.70 -16.01 -7.27
N ASP A 176 38.39 -14.76 -7.64
CA ASP A 176 37.84 -14.29 -8.93
C ASP A 176 36.52 -14.89 -9.43
N GLU A 177 35.43 -14.21 -9.12
CA GLU A 177 34.45 -13.79 -10.12
C GLU A 177 33.81 -12.49 -9.60
N SER A 178 34.04 -11.40 -10.32
CA SER A 178 33.54 -10.08 -9.95
C SER A 178 32.01 -10.12 -9.96
N PRO A 179 31.31 -9.82 -8.86
CA PRO A 179 29.90 -9.46 -8.98
C PRO A 179 29.90 -8.14 -9.74
N GLN A 180 29.40 -8.15 -10.97
CA GLN A 180 29.13 -6.93 -11.71
C GLN A 180 28.28 -6.04 -10.82
N ARG A 181 28.93 -4.99 -10.31
CA ARG A 181 28.34 -3.87 -9.60
C ARG A 181 27.14 -3.43 -10.46
N PRO A 182 25.89 -3.43 -9.95
CA PRO A 182 24.84 -2.66 -10.60
C PRO A 182 25.42 -1.26 -10.72
N GLU A 183 25.46 -0.70 -11.93
CA GLU A 183 25.88 0.68 -12.14
C GLU A 183 25.03 1.57 -11.24
N LEU A 184 25.60 1.94 -10.09
CA LEU A 184 25.06 2.94 -9.18
C LEU A 184 25.13 4.24 -9.98
N LEU A 185 24.00 4.56 -10.60
CA LEU A 185 23.70 5.83 -11.25
C LEU A 185 24.27 6.96 -10.39
N GLU A 186 25.07 7.83 -11.02
CA GLU A 186 25.56 9.05 -10.38
C GLU A 186 24.35 9.86 -9.89
N PHE A 187 24.14 9.84 -8.57
CA PHE A 187 23.03 10.53 -7.94
C PHE A 187 23.24 12.05 -8.08
N SER A 188 22.31 12.72 -8.75
CA SER A 188 22.22 14.18 -8.71
C SER A 188 21.99 14.63 -7.26
N LYS A 189 22.43 15.84 -6.90
CA LYS A 189 22.31 16.41 -5.53
C LYS A 189 20.87 16.41 -4.96
N ASN A 190 19.84 16.18 -5.79
CA ASN A 190 18.42 16.18 -5.40
C ASN A 190 17.71 14.80 -5.55
N GLY A 191 18.41 13.74 -5.97
CA GLY A 191 17.83 12.40 -6.23
C GLY A 191 16.87 11.86 -5.16
N PRO A 192 17.23 11.83 -3.85
CA PRO A 192 16.37 11.22 -2.84
C PRO A 192 15.04 11.97 -2.59
N LEU A 193 14.94 13.26 -2.92
CA LEU A 193 13.68 14.01 -2.83
C LEU A 193 12.70 13.55 -3.92
N PHE A 194 13.20 13.37 -5.13
CA PHE A 194 12.39 12.95 -6.27
C PHE A 194 12.02 11.47 -6.20
N ASP A 195 12.84 10.63 -5.56
CA ASP A 195 12.49 9.24 -5.31
C ASP A 195 11.34 9.13 -4.30
N VAL A 196 11.33 9.95 -3.24
CA VAL A 196 10.20 10.02 -2.29
C VAL A 196 8.95 10.58 -2.97
N LEU A 197 9.09 11.63 -3.77
CA LEU A 197 7.98 12.22 -4.52
C LEU A 197 7.41 11.23 -5.55
N ALA A 198 8.29 10.52 -6.27
CA ALA A 198 7.91 9.49 -7.22
C ALA A 198 7.17 8.35 -6.52
N TYR A 199 7.69 7.87 -5.39
CA TYR A 199 7.01 6.87 -4.55
C TYR A 199 5.63 7.35 -4.08
N GLN A 200 5.50 8.61 -3.66
CA GLN A 200 4.21 9.19 -3.26
C GLN A 200 3.21 9.24 -4.41
N VAL A 201 3.64 9.66 -5.60
CA VAL A 201 2.79 9.73 -6.81
C VAL A 201 2.38 8.34 -7.30
N THR A 202 3.21 7.31 -7.07
CA THR A 202 2.91 5.92 -7.46
C THR A 202 2.20 5.12 -6.38
N THR A 203 2.06 5.64 -5.15
CA THR A 203 1.32 4.95 -4.09
C THR A 203 -0.15 5.36 -4.12
N VAL A 204 -1.02 4.35 -4.22
CA VAL A 204 -2.50 4.48 -4.27
C VAL A 204 -3.10 5.02 -2.97
N LEU A 205 -2.27 5.28 -1.95
CA LEU A 205 -2.67 5.86 -0.67
C LEU A 205 -2.61 7.40 -0.66
N GLY A 206 -2.05 8.03 -1.69
CA GLY A 206 -2.07 9.48 -1.83
C GLY A 206 -3.30 9.93 -2.61
N TYR A 207 -4.13 10.76 -1.98
CA TYR A 207 -5.26 11.41 -2.65
C TYR A 207 -4.75 12.41 -3.70
N PRO A 208 -5.51 12.68 -4.79
CA PRO A 208 -5.09 13.64 -5.82
C PRO A 208 -4.66 15.00 -5.26
N ASP A 209 -5.35 15.48 -4.21
CA ASP A 209 -5.00 16.72 -3.51
C ASP A 209 -3.68 16.64 -2.73
N ALA A 210 -3.40 15.48 -2.12
CA ALA A 210 -2.15 15.24 -1.41
C ALA A 210 -0.98 15.11 -2.40
N HIS A 211 -1.19 14.44 -3.53
CA HIS A 211 -0.23 14.38 -4.64
C HIS A 211 0.03 15.77 -5.22
N LEU A 212 -1.02 16.54 -5.49
CA LEU A 212 -0.91 17.91 -5.99
C LEU A 212 -0.16 18.80 -5.00
N SER A 213 -0.48 18.73 -3.71
CA SER A 213 0.21 19.49 -2.67
C SER A 213 1.69 19.11 -2.56
N ALA A 214 2.03 17.82 -2.66
CA ALA A 214 3.41 17.36 -2.65
C ALA A 214 4.17 17.85 -3.90
N LEU A 215 3.58 17.68 -5.09
CA LEU A 215 4.13 18.17 -6.36
C LEU A 215 4.33 19.69 -6.33
N GLN A 216 3.35 20.44 -5.83
CA GLN A 216 3.41 21.90 -5.74
C GLN A 216 4.46 22.38 -4.73
N THR A 217 4.61 21.66 -3.62
CA THR A 217 5.67 21.94 -2.62
C THR A 217 7.04 21.80 -3.26
N VAL A 218 7.30 20.69 -3.97
CA VAL A 218 8.60 20.46 -4.60
C VAL A 218 8.80 21.39 -5.81
N TYR A 219 7.78 21.60 -6.64
CA TYR A 219 7.83 22.52 -7.78
C TYR A 219 8.23 23.94 -7.36
N ASN A 220 7.65 24.46 -6.27
CA ASN A 220 7.97 25.79 -5.75
C ASN A 220 9.39 25.91 -5.16
N THR A 221 10.04 24.79 -4.84
CA THR A 221 11.42 24.79 -4.31
C THR A 221 12.49 24.77 -5.40
N ILE A 222 12.11 24.50 -6.65
CA ILE A 222 13.06 24.33 -7.76
C ILE A 222 12.99 25.54 -8.69
N PRO A 223 14.14 26.16 -9.01
CA PRO A 223 14.18 27.43 -9.73
C PRO A 223 13.73 27.32 -11.19
N THR A 224 13.82 26.14 -11.81
CA THR A 224 13.46 25.96 -13.22
C THR A 224 12.55 24.73 -13.45
N PRO A 225 11.44 24.88 -14.21
CA PRO A 225 10.50 23.79 -14.46
C PRO A 225 11.11 22.58 -15.19
N ASP A 226 12.08 22.80 -16.07
CA ASP A 226 12.80 21.75 -16.80
C ASP A 226 13.58 20.84 -15.85
N SER A 227 14.26 21.40 -14.85
CA SER A 227 15.00 20.64 -13.85
C SER A 227 14.07 19.81 -12.98
N PHE A 228 12.95 20.40 -12.55
CA PHE A 228 11.91 19.69 -11.79
C PHE A 228 11.35 18.49 -12.58
N LEU A 229 10.90 18.73 -13.81
CA LEU A 229 10.31 17.68 -14.65
C LEU A 229 11.33 16.61 -15.03
N SER A 230 12.56 16.98 -15.37
CA SER A 230 13.62 16.02 -15.72
C SER A 230 13.90 15.05 -14.58
N GLN A 231 14.04 15.56 -13.35
CA GLN A 231 14.34 14.73 -12.18
C GLN A 231 13.13 13.89 -11.76
N LEU A 232 11.90 14.44 -11.81
CA LEU A 232 10.69 13.69 -11.49
C LEU A 232 10.47 12.52 -12.46
N TYR A 233 10.54 12.77 -13.77
CA TYR A 233 10.38 11.73 -14.78
C TYR A 233 11.52 10.71 -14.70
N LEU A 234 12.76 11.14 -14.46
CA LEU A 234 13.89 10.23 -14.27
C LEU A 234 13.70 9.30 -13.07
N SER A 235 13.28 9.81 -11.91
CA SER A 235 13.00 8.98 -10.73
C SER A 235 11.87 7.99 -10.99
N LEU A 236 10.75 8.43 -11.58
CA LEU A 236 9.62 7.53 -11.90
C LEU A 236 10.00 6.44 -12.91
N ILE A 237 10.76 6.78 -13.94
CA ILE A 237 11.23 5.83 -14.95
C ILE A 237 12.27 4.88 -14.35
N SER A 238 13.11 5.36 -13.43
CA SER A 238 14.08 4.51 -12.72
C SER A 238 13.39 3.52 -11.80
N ILE A 239 12.32 3.91 -11.10
CA ILE A 239 11.48 3.00 -10.31
C ILE A 239 10.84 1.98 -11.26
N LEU A 240 10.20 2.44 -12.35
CA LEU A 240 9.54 1.57 -13.33
C LEU A 240 10.50 0.52 -13.93
N ALA A 241 11.72 0.92 -14.29
CA ALA A 241 12.72 0.07 -14.91
C ALA A 241 13.27 -1.02 -13.97
N ASN A 242 13.13 -0.83 -12.66
CA ASN A 242 13.68 -1.71 -11.63
C ASN A 242 12.62 -2.46 -10.83
N GLU A 243 11.34 -2.14 -11.01
CA GLU A 243 10.23 -2.79 -10.31
C GLU A 243 9.99 -4.21 -10.84
N PRO A 244 10.20 -5.28 -10.04
CA PRO A 244 9.99 -6.65 -10.49
C PRO A 244 8.51 -7.05 -10.56
N ASP A 245 7.66 -6.51 -9.68
CA ASP A 245 6.26 -6.91 -9.57
C ASP A 245 5.41 -6.31 -10.71
N GLY A 246 4.69 -7.18 -11.43
CA GLY A 246 3.90 -6.78 -12.59
C GLY A 246 2.72 -5.85 -12.25
N ASN A 247 2.08 -6.06 -11.09
CA ASN A 247 0.96 -5.25 -10.64
C ASN A 247 1.43 -3.86 -10.21
N THR A 248 2.51 -3.78 -9.44
CA THR A 248 3.14 -2.53 -9.03
C THR A 248 3.64 -1.75 -10.25
N ARG A 249 4.23 -2.44 -11.24
CA ARG A 249 4.62 -1.84 -12.52
C ARG A 249 3.43 -1.23 -13.26
N LEU A 250 2.28 -1.90 -13.26
CA LEU A 250 1.04 -1.38 -13.86
C LEU A 250 0.57 -0.09 -13.16
N ILE A 251 0.60 -0.05 -11.83
CA ILE A 251 0.24 1.14 -11.04
C ILE A 251 1.20 2.29 -11.36
N ILE A 252 2.51 2.04 -11.41
CA ILE A 252 3.51 3.06 -11.76
C ILE A 252 3.25 3.60 -13.17
N ARG A 253 2.93 2.74 -14.14
CA ARG A 253 2.56 3.16 -15.51
C ARG A 253 1.29 4.00 -15.52
N ALA A 254 0.26 3.60 -14.79
CA ALA A 254 -0.99 4.33 -14.66
C ALA A 254 -0.78 5.73 -14.05
N ALA A 255 0.06 5.81 -13.00
CA ALA A 255 0.43 7.07 -12.38
C ALA A 255 1.24 7.96 -13.35
N LEU A 256 2.27 7.39 -14.00
CA LEU A 256 3.19 8.10 -14.89
C LEU A 256 2.53 8.65 -16.16
N PHE A 257 1.69 7.83 -16.83
CA PHE A 257 1.09 8.18 -18.12
C PHE A 257 -0.37 8.63 -18.02
N GLY A 258 -1.08 8.31 -16.93
CA GLY A 258 -2.48 8.66 -16.74
C GLY A 258 -2.69 9.85 -15.80
N SER A 259 -2.25 9.73 -14.55
CA SER A 259 -2.56 10.72 -13.51
C SER A 259 -1.62 11.92 -13.49
N LEU A 260 -0.30 11.68 -13.52
CA LEU A 260 0.72 12.72 -13.40
C LEU A 260 0.59 13.87 -14.42
N PRO A 261 0.38 13.63 -15.73
CA PRO A 261 0.23 14.73 -16.70
C PRO A 261 -0.92 15.69 -16.33
N THR A 262 -2.03 15.14 -15.81
CA THR A 262 -3.17 15.96 -15.38
C THR A 262 -2.83 16.78 -14.14
N LEU A 263 -2.12 16.19 -13.18
CA LEU A 263 -1.67 16.88 -11.96
C LEU A 263 -0.66 17.99 -12.28
N LEU A 264 0.27 17.74 -13.20
CA LEU A 264 1.25 18.74 -13.65
C LEU A 264 0.57 19.97 -14.24
N CYS A 265 -0.49 19.78 -15.05
CA CYS A 265 -1.27 20.89 -15.61
C CYS A 265 -1.93 21.80 -14.55
N GLN A 266 -2.13 21.31 -13.33
CA GLN A 266 -2.73 22.06 -12.23
C GLN A 266 -1.70 22.87 -11.44
N LEU A 267 -0.40 22.67 -11.65
CA LEU A 267 0.67 23.34 -10.89
C LEU A 267 0.84 24.83 -11.24
N GLU A 268 0.61 25.21 -12.50
CA GLU A 268 0.81 26.60 -12.95
C GLU A 268 -0.38 27.12 -13.78
N PRO A 269 -1.15 28.11 -13.27
CA PRO A 269 -2.21 28.76 -14.04
C PRO A 269 -1.58 29.62 -15.14
N GLY A 270 -1.61 29.11 -16.38
CA GLY A 270 -1.05 29.78 -17.56
C GLY A 270 -0.11 28.93 -18.42
N GLN A 271 0.30 27.75 -17.94
CA GLN A 271 0.99 26.63 -18.63
C GLN A 271 2.24 26.91 -19.50
N ASN A 272 2.58 28.16 -19.82
CA ASN A 272 3.60 28.46 -20.84
C ASN A 272 5.01 28.06 -20.39
N LYS A 273 5.40 28.35 -19.14
CA LYS A 273 6.73 27.98 -18.61
C LYS A 273 6.84 26.48 -18.37
N LEU A 274 5.78 25.86 -17.86
CA LEU A 274 5.73 24.40 -17.67
C LEU A 274 5.81 23.65 -19.01
N LYS A 275 5.16 24.15 -20.06
CA LYS A 275 5.18 23.57 -21.41
C LYS A 275 6.57 23.64 -22.05
N GLU A 276 7.24 24.78 -21.98
CA GLU A 276 8.63 24.93 -22.44
C GLU A 276 9.58 24.03 -21.63
N GLY A 277 9.40 23.99 -20.30
CA GLY A 277 10.16 23.12 -19.42
C GLY A 277 9.96 21.63 -19.70
N ALA A 278 8.73 21.21 -20.02
CA ALA A 278 8.39 19.84 -20.36
C ALA A 278 9.06 19.41 -21.68
N GLN A 279 9.05 20.27 -22.70
CA GLN A 279 9.72 19.97 -23.97
C GLN A 279 11.23 19.75 -23.78
N LEU A 280 11.89 20.62 -23.02
CA LEU A 280 13.32 20.51 -22.73
C LEU A 280 13.63 19.27 -21.88
N ALA A 281 12.83 19.01 -20.85
CA ALA A 281 13.01 17.87 -19.96
C ALA A 281 12.87 16.53 -20.69
N ILE A 282 11.83 16.38 -21.52
CA ILE A 282 11.58 15.14 -22.27
C ILE A 282 12.63 14.93 -23.36
N ALA A 283 13.06 15.99 -24.05
CA ALA A 283 14.17 15.89 -25.01
C ALA A 283 15.48 15.49 -24.32
N GLY A 284 15.76 16.05 -23.14
CA GLY A 284 16.91 15.67 -22.29
C GLY A 284 16.83 14.21 -21.85
N LEU A 285 15.67 13.77 -21.38
CA LEU A 285 15.41 12.39 -20.97
C LEU A 285 15.68 11.39 -22.10
N PHE A 286 15.18 11.67 -23.31
CA PHE A 286 15.34 10.78 -24.45
C PHE A 286 16.77 10.72 -24.99
N THR A 287 17.51 11.83 -24.91
CA THR A 287 18.92 11.87 -25.33
C THR A 287 19.85 11.22 -24.32
N GLN A 288 19.66 11.47 -23.02
CA GLN A 288 20.62 11.10 -21.97
C GLN A 288 20.33 9.73 -21.35
N TYR A 289 19.06 9.30 -21.32
CA TYR A 289 18.63 8.09 -20.60
C TYR A 289 17.94 7.06 -21.50
N GLY A 290 18.34 7.00 -22.78
CA GLY A 290 17.77 6.07 -23.76
C GLY A 290 17.80 4.60 -23.31
N ALA A 291 18.91 4.12 -22.77
CA ALA A 291 19.05 2.74 -22.30
C ALA A 291 18.07 2.39 -21.16
N LEU A 292 17.75 3.35 -20.30
CA LEU A 292 16.80 3.16 -19.19
C LEU A 292 15.36 3.02 -19.73
N LEU A 293 15.01 3.81 -20.74
CA LEU A 293 13.72 3.71 -21.44
C LEU A 293 13.59 2.36 -22.15
N ASP A 294 14.66 1.89 -22.81
CA ASP A 294 14.67 0.57 -23.47
C ASP A 294 14.51 -0.57 -22.45
N LYS A 295 15.09 -0.42 -21.25
CA LYS A 295 14.88 -1.36 -20.14
C LYS A 295 13.41 -1.42 -19.70
N CYS A 296 12.71 -0.29 -19.68
CA CYS A 296 11.27 -0.25 -19.36
C CYS A 296 10.42 -0.97 -20.43
N ASP A 297 10.81 -0.87 -21.71
CA ASP A 297 10.13 -1.57 -22.80
C ASP A 297 10.40 -3.09 -22.75
N ALA A 298 11.64 -3.49 -22.46
CA ALA A 298 12.03 -4.90 -22.34
C ALA A 298 11.37 -5.61 -21.14
N THR A 299 11.02 -4.84 -20.12
CA THR A 299 10.32 -5.31 -18.92
C THR A 299 8.81 -5.05 -18.99
N ALA A 300 8.24 -4.58 -20.11
CA ALA A 300 6.79 -4.46 -20.22
C ALA A 300 6.14 -5.84 -20.00
N PRO A 301 5.01 -5.93 -19.26
CA PRO A 301 4.36 -7.21 -19.03
C PRO A 301 3.98 -7.82 -20.37
N ILE A 302 4.71 -8.88 -20.74
CA ILE A 302 4.25 -9.85 -21.73
C ILE A 302 2.92 -10.34 -21.16
N THR A 303 1.85 -10.04 -21.88
CA THR A 303 0.47 -10.46 -21.62
C THR A 303 0.40 -11.72 -20.77
N ARG A 304 -0.39 -11.69 -19.68
CA ARG A 304 -0.96 -12.89 -19.05
C ARG A 304 -1.91 -13.58 -20.04
N ALA A 305 -1.42 -13.97 -21.20
CA ALA A 305 -2.03 -14.98 -22.03
C ALA A 305 -1.55 -16.31 -21.42
N ARG A 306 -2.34 -16.80 -20.47
CA ARG A 306 -2.60 -18.22 -20.21
C ARG A 306 -1.61 -19.15 -20.94
N GLU A 307 -0.55 -19.59 -20.27
CA GLU A 307 0.46 -20.54 -20.79
C GLU A 307 -0.11 -21.96 -21.07
N ASP A 308 -1.43 -22.10 -21.29
CA ASP A 308 -2.11 -23.39 -21.33
C ASP A 308 -3.05 -23.59 -22.55
N SER A 309 -2.89 -22.83 -23.62
CA SER A 309 -3.53 -23.17 -24.90
C SER A 309 -2.51 -23.25 -26.03
N MET A 310 -2.12 -24.47 -26.35
CA MET A 310 -1.62 -24.79 -27.69
C MET A 310 -2.75 -24.53 -28.67
N ASP A 311 -2.65 -23.49 -29.49
CA ASP A 311 -3.19 -23.48 -30.85
C ASP A 311 -2.46 -22.42 -31.69
N GLU A 312 -2.19 -22.83 -32.92
CA GLU A 312 -1.36 -22.19 -33.94
C GLU A 312 -2.00 -20.91 -34.54
N ASP A 313 -1.15 -20.13 -35.22
CA ASP A 313 -1.48 -19.05 -36.16
C ASP A 313 -2.15 -17.77 -35.59
N VAL A 314 -1.36 -16.96 -34.87
CA VAL A 314 -1.62 -15.52 -34.76
C VAL A 314 -0.69 -14.77 -35.72
N PRO A 315 -1.21 -13.91 -36.63
CA PRO A 315 -0.36 -13.14 -37.54
C PRO A 315 0.63 -12.27 -36.77
N GLU A 316 1.90 -12.29 -37.19
CA GLU A 316 3.02 -11.48 -36.66
C GLU A 316 2.88 -9.95 -36.89
N ASP A 317 1.69 -9.43 -37.17
CA ASP A 317 1.47 -8.01 -37.41
C ASP A 317 0.86 -7.31 -36.18
N GLY A 318 1.69 -6.54 -35.46
CA GLY A 318 1.23 -5.41 -34.62
C GLY A 318 1.42 -5.50 -33.10
N THR A 319 1.94 -6.60 -32.55
CA THR A 319 2.02 -6.82 -31.08
C THR A 319 3.26 -6.24 -30.38
N ARG A 320 4.09 -5.43 -31.05
CA ARG A 320 5.08 -4.61 -30.32
C ARG A 320 4.31 -3.54 -29.56
N GLY A 321 4.13 -3.74 -28.25
CA GLY A 321 3.51 -2.77 -27.36
C GLY A 321 4.04 -1.36 -27.61
N LYS A 322 3.17 -0.36 -27.47
CA LYS A 322 3.56 1.05 -27.64
C LYS A 322 4.82 1.31 -26.80
N ASN A 323 5.91 1.72 -27.47
CA ASN A 323 7.15 2.08 -26.80
C ASN A 323 6.85 3.14 -25.72
N ILE A 324 7.52 3.05 -24.57
CA ILE A 324 7.39 3.98 -23.45
C ILE A 324 7.52 5.44 -23.88
N ARG A 325 8.41 5.72 -24.85
CA ARG A 325 8.62 7.05 -25.43
C ARG A 325 7.37 7.56 -26.12
N THR A 326 6.74 6.72 -26.94
CA THR A 326 5.50 7.05 -27.65
C THR A 326 4.36 7.30 -26.66
N THR A 327 4.20 6.42 -25.67
CA THR A 327 3.18 6.54 -24.63
C THR A 327 3.36 7.83 -23.82
N LEU A 328 4.59 8.17 -23.44
CA LEU A 328 4.91 9.39 -22.69
C LEU A 328 4.58 10.65 -23.49
N VAL A 329 4.96 10.70 -24.76
CA VAL A 329 4.66 11.85 -25.64
C VAL A 329 3.16 12.00 -25.84
N GLN A 330 2.45 10.91 -26.14
CA GLN A 330 0.99 10.91 -26.32
C GLN A 330 0.26 11.41 -25.08
N SER A 331 0.66 10.89 -23.91
CA SER A 331 0.13 11.27 -22.61
C SER A 331 0.27 12.78 -22.35
N LEU A 332 1.46 13.34 -22.54
CA LEU A 332 1.72 14.77 -22.35
C LEU A 332 1.03 15.66 -23.39
N GLN A 333 0.91 15.21 -24.64
CA GLN A 333 0.17 15.92 -25.68
C GLN A 333 -1.33 15.94 -25.39
N SER A 334 -1.89 14.89 -24.79
CA SER A 334 -3.31 14.82 -24.45
C SER A 334 -3.75 15.93 -23.47
N VAL A 335 -2.83 16.37 -22.61
CA VAL A 335 -3.04 17.45 -21.63
C VAL A 335 -2.44 18.79 -22.08
N SER A 336 -1.97 18.90 -23.33
CA SER A 336 -1.35 20.10 -23.91
C SER A 336 -0.02 20.57 -23.27
N LEU A 337 0.68 19.69 -22.53
CA LEU A 337 2.02 19.96 -21.97
C LEU A 337 3.13 19.83 -23.00
N LEU A 338 2.89 19.12 -24.11
CA LEU A 338 3.78 19.07 -25.28
C LEU A 338 3.04 19.61 -26.51
N ASP A 339 3.79 20.22 -27.42
CA ASP A 339 3.23 20.65 -28.70
C ASP A 339 2.85 19.45 -29.57
N SER A 340 1.77 19.59 -30.33
CA SER A 340 1.35 18.57 -31.31
C SER A 340 2.40 18.33 -32.39
N ASN A 341 3.32 19.27 -32.58
CA ASN A 341 4.42 19.21 -33.54
C ASN A 341 5.76 18.76 -32.90
N PHE A 342 5.76 18.34 -31.63
CA PHE A 342 6.96 17.81 -31.00
C PHE A 342 7.43 16.55 -31.72
N THR A 343 8.58 16.63 -32.38
CA THR A 343 9.19 15.52 -33.13
C THR A 343 10.55 15.18 -32.53
N PHE A 344 10.81 13.89 -32.30
CA PHE A 344 12.09 13.41 -31.77
C PHE A 344 12.57 12.19 -32.58
N PRO A 345 13.86 12.09 -32.94
CA PRO A 345 14.39 10.95 -33.70
C PRO A 345 14.13 9.62 -32.99
N GLY A 346 13.48 8.66 -33.66
CA GLY A 346 13.08 7.38 -33.07
C GLY A 346 11.64 7.33 -32.51
N VAL A 347 10.95 8.47 -32.45
CA VAL A 347 9.50 8.55 -32.24
C VAL A 347 8.86 8.86 -33.61
N THR A 348 8.58 7.82 -34.39
CA THR A 348 7.85 7.99 -35.66
C THR A 348 6.38 8.28 -35.37
N ILE A 349 6.00 9.54 -35.48
CA ILE A 349 4.61 10.04 -35.41
C ILE A 349 3.94 9.99 -36.80
N ASP A 350 4.68 9.54 -37.83
CA ASP A 350 4.27 9.72 -39.22
C ASP A 350 3.00 8.93 -39.57
N SER A 351 1.96 9.71 -39.93
CA SER A 351 0.74 9.35 -40.65
C SER A 351 -0.24 8.39 -39.95
N TRP A 352 -1.20 8.93 -39.18
CA TRP A 352 -2.31 8.11 -38.67
C TRP A 352 -3.67 8.85 -38.77
N PRO A 353 -4.56 8.44 -39.70
CA PRO A 353 -5.97 8.77 -39.61
C PRO A 353 -6.58 7.88 -38.52
N GLY A 354 -6.93 8.49 -37.39
CA GLY A 354 -7.24 7.79 -36.13
C GLY A 354 -6.00 7.73 -35.25
N ARG A 355 -5.91 8.63 -34.25
CA ARG A 355 -4.86 8.67 -33.20
C ARG A 355 -4.59 7.25 -32.73
N GLY A 356 -3.35 6.88 -32.40
CA GLY A 356 -2.93 5.56 -31.93
C GLY A 356 -3.79 5.02 -30.78
N MET A 357 -4.98 4.56 -31.12
CA MET A 357 -6.10 4.30 -30.24
C MET A 357 -5.83 2.92 -29.64
N GLY A 358 -5.84 2.80 -28.32
CA GLY A 358 -5.81 1.49 -27.69
C GLY A 358 -6.87 0.54 -28.24
N ARG A 359 -6.73 -0.75 -27.98
CA ARG A 359 -7.66 -1.78 -28.49
C ARG A 359 -9.13 -1.45 -28.16
N VAL A 360 -9.39 -0.97 -26.94
CA VAL A 360 -10.73 -0.57 -26.46
C VAL A 360 -11.31 0.62 -27.25
N PHE A 361 -10.42 1.49 -27.69
CA PHE A 361 -10.69 2.74 -28.36
C PHE A 361 -11.06 2.48 -29.83
N THR A 362 -10.36 1.53 -30.49
CA THR A 362 -10.75 0.97 -31.79
C THR A 362 -12.11 0.27 -31.70
N GLU A 363 -12.32 -0.57 -30.68
CA GLU A 363 -13.61 -1.24 -30.47
C GLU A 363 -14.76 -0.26 -30.29
N ALA A 364 -14.56 0.83 -29.53
CA ALA A 364 -15.56 1.89 -29.39
C ALA A 364 -15.90 2.53 -30.75
N SER A 365 -14.88 2.84 -31.55
CA SER A 365 -15.06 3.41 -32.89
C SER A 365 -15.75 2.44 -33.85
N GLU A 366 -15.43 1.14 -33.81
CA GLU A 366 -16.09 0.10 -34.61
C GLU A 366 -17.57 -0.04 -34.26
N ASN A 367 -17.93 0.21 -33.00
CA ASN A 367 -19.32 0.27 -32.53
C ASN A 367 -20.00 1.63 -32.81
N GLY A 368 -19.30 2.57 -33.45
CA GLY A 368 -19.82 3.91 -33.74
C GLY A 368 -20.09 4.75 -32.48
N GLN A 369 -19.40 4.46 -31.38
CA GLN A 369 -19.57 5.11 -30.09
C GLN A 369 -18.31 5.85 -29.66
N GLU A 370 -18.48 6.93 -28.91
CA GLU A 370 -17.37 7.53 -28.16
C GLU A 370 -16.95 6.61 -27.01
N LEU A 371 -15.66 6.66 -26.60
CA LEU A 371 -15.11 5.77 -25.59
C LEU A 371 -15.92 5.79 -24.27
N GLU A 372 -16.32 6.97 -23.77
CA GLU A 372 -17.11 7.08 -22.53
C GLU A 372 -18.47 6.42 -22.67
N ALA A 373 -19.16 6.61 -23.81
CA ALA A 373 -20.44 5.99 -24.09
C ALA A 373 -20.33 4.47 -24.24
N TYR A 374 -19.28 3.99 -24.92
CA TYR A 374 -18.98 2.58 -25.09
C TYR A 374 -18.74 1.90 -23.73
N LEU A 375 -17.79 2.42 -22.94
CA LEU A 375 -17.48 1.89 -21.60
C LEU A 375 -18.71 1.93 -20.69
N ARG A 376 -19.49 3.02 -20.72
CA ARG A 376 -20.73 3.13 -19.94
C ARG A 376 -21.74 2.05 -20.32
N SER A 377 -21.97 1.86 -21.63
CA SER A 377 -22.94 0.86 -22.12
C SER A 377 -22.52 -0.56 -21.80
N LYS A 378 -21.21 -0.85 -21.77
CA LYS A 378 -20.69 -2.19 -21.51
C LYS A 378 -20.57 -2.51 -20.02
N LEU A 379 -20.03 -1.59 -19.22
CA LEU A 379 -19.72 -1.85 -17.82
C LEU A 379 -20.96 -1.72 -16.91
N LEU A 380 -21.83 -0.74 -17.20
CA LEU A 380 -23.00 -0.45 -16.35
C LEU A 380 -24.28 -1.20 -16.77
N SER A 381 -24.29 -1.87 -17.92
CA SER A 381 -25.45 -2.67 -18.35
C SER A 381 -25.57 -3.98 -17.55
N LEU A 382 -26.78 -4.34 -17.15
CA LEU A 382 -27.08 -5.62 -16.49
C LEU A 382 -27.13 -6.80 -17.49
N ASP A 383 -27.32 -6.53 -18.77
CA ASP A 383 -27.49 -7.57 -19.81
C ASP A 383 -26.18 -8.26 -20.20
N ILE A 384 -25.04 -7.73 -19.74
CA ILE A 384 -23.71 -8.20 -20.11
C ILE A 384 -23.15 -9.04 -18.97
N PRO A 385 -22.69 -10.28 -19.23
CA PRO A 385 -22.17 -11.15 -18.19
C PRO A 385 -20.88 -10.58 -17.58
N LEU A 386 -20.62 -10.93 -16.32
CA LEU A 386 -19.46 -10.44 -15.58
C LEU A 386 -18.13 -10.79 -16.26
N SER A 387 -18.02 -11.96 -16.90
CA SER A 387 -16.83 -12.39 -17.64
C SER A 387 -16.42 -11.36 -18.70
N ASP A 388 -17.37 -10.93 -19.53
CA ASP A 388 -17.11 -10.04 -20.65
C ASP A 388 -16.75 -8.63 -20.16
N LYS A 389 -17.33 -8.22 -19.02
CA LYS A 389 -16.96 -6.97 -18.35
C LYS A 389 -15.53 -7.03 -17.82
N LEU A 390 -15.12 -8.14 -17.21
CA LEU A 390 -13.76 -8.33 -16.72
C LEU A 390 -12.75 -8.32 -17.88
N GLU A 391 -13.03 -9.00 -18.99
CA GLU A 391 -12.18 -8.96 -20.19
C GLU A 391 -12.04 -7.55 -20.79
N LEU A 392 -13.09 -6.74 -20.72
CA LEU A 392 -13.03 -5.34 -21.12
C LEU A 392 -12.17 -4.52 -20.15
N ILE A 393 -12.29 -4.76 -18.85
CA ILE A 393 -11.45 -4.10 -17.83
C ILE A 393 -9.99 -4.48 -18.02
N ASP A 394 -9.64 -5.76 -18.20
CA ASP A 394 -8.27 -6.22 -18.43
C ASP A 394 -7.60 -5.42 -19.56
N ARG A 395 -8.34 -5.23 -20.66
CA ARG A 395 -7.85 -4.48 -21.83
C ARG A 395 -7.75 -2.97 -21.56
N ALA A 396 -8.68 -2.39 -20.80
CA ALA A 396 -8.66 -0.97 -20.45
C ALA A 396 -7.54 -0.66 -19.44
N VAL A 397 -7.37 -1.49 -18.42
CA VAL A 397 -6.35 -1.35 -17.37
C VAL A 397 -4.93 -1.39 -17.95
N LEU A 398 -4.70 -2.14 -19.03
CA LEU A 398 -3.41 -2.16 -19.72
C LEU A 398 -3.09 -0.89 -20.53
N ASP A 399 -4.10 -0.08 -20.91
CA ASP A 399 -3.92 1.11 -21.72
C ASP A 399 -4.16 2.41 -20.92
N PRO A 400 -3.09 3.15 -20.56
CA PRO A 400 -3.19 4.39 -19.79
C PRO A 400 -4.10 5.45 -20.41
N GLU A 401 -4.26 5.45 -21.73
CA GLU A 401 -5.13 6.41 -22.42
C GLU A 401 -6.62 6.21 -22.07
N THR A 402 -7.01 4.98 -21.69
CA THR A 402 -8.40 4.69 -21.32
C THR A 402 -8.70 4.99 -19.85
N HIS A 403 -7.68 5.08 -18.99
CA HIS A 403 -7.83 5.15 -17.53
C HIS A 403 -8.70 6.33 -17.10
N ALA A 404 -8.48 7.52 -17.66
CA ALA A 404 -9.26 8.70 -17.30
C ALA A 404 -10.77 8.50 -17.58
N CYS A 405 -11.09 7.92 -18.73
CA CYS A 405 -12.46 7.63 -19.13
C CYS A 405 -13.07 6.51 -18.27
N LEU A 406 -12.32 5.42 -18.06
CA LEU A 406 -12.71 4.29 -17.20
C LEU A 406 -13.06 4.74 -15.78
N CYS A 407 -12.16 5.48 -15.12
CA CYS A 407 -12.38 6.01 -13.78
C CYS A 407 -13.62 6.90 -13.73
N THR A 408 -13.79 7.76 -14.74
CA THR A 408 -14.95 8.66 -14.84
C THR A 408 -16.26 7.88 -14.96
N VAL A 409 -16.31 6.86 -15.81
CA VAL A 409 -17.50 6.01 -15.99
C VAL A 409 -17.85 5.26 -14.71
N LEU A 410 -16.85 4.65 -14.07
CA LEU A 410 -17.06 3.86 -12.84
C LEU A 410 -17.48 4.75 -11.67
N HIS A 411 -16.81 5.90 -11.47
CA HIS A 411 -17.14 6.85 -10.40
C HIS A 411 -18.50 7.51 -10.61
N LYS A 412 -18.78 8.07 -11.80
CA LYS A 412 -20.10 8.64 -12.10
C LYS A 412 -21.20 7.58 -12.04
N GLY A 413 -20.92 6.36 -12.49
CA GLY A 413 -21.85 5.24 -12.40
C GLY A 413 -22.20 4.91 -10.95
N TYR A 414 -21.19 4.72 -10.11
CA TYR A 414 -21.35 4.40 -8.69
C TYR A 414 -22.06 5.51 -7.90
N THR A 415 -21.61 6.76 -8.06
CA THR A 415 -22.20 7.93 -7.37
C THR A 415 -23.61 8.22 -7.86
N SER A 416 -23.92 8.04 -9.14
CA SER A 416 -25.28 8.21 -9.67
C SER A 416 -26.24 7.13 -9.15
N LEU A 417 -25.77 5.89 -8.98
CA LEU A 417 -26.59 4.80 -8.46
C LEU A 417 -26.89 5.00 -6.97
N THR A 418 -25.89 5.43 -6.20
CA THR A 418 -26.03 5.71 -4.75
C THR A 418 -26.85 6.97 -4.47
N ALA A 419 -26.80 7.99 -5.34
CA ALA A 419 -27.61 9.20 -5.21
C ALA A 419 -29.07 9.04 -5.70
N SER A 420 -29.42 7.91 -6.31
CA SER A 420 -30.77 7.69 -6.84
C SER A 420 -31.79 7.58 -5.71
N THR A 421 -32.64 8.59 -5.57
CA THR A 421 -33.68 8.67 -4.52
C THR A 421 -34.89 7.77 -4.78
N GLN A 422 -34.82 6.85 -5.76
CA GLN A 422 -35.85 5.85 -6.00
C GLN A 422 -35.72 4.66 -5.03
N HIS A 423 -35.71 4.94 -3.72
CA HIS A 423 -35.52 3.97 -2.63
C HIS A 423 -36.62 2.89 -2.55
N LEU A 424 -37.63 2.92 -3.43
CA LEU A 424 -38.75 1.97 -3.48
C LEU A 424 -38.64 0.95 -4.62
N SER A 425 -37.64 1.07 -5.50
CA SER A 425 -37.39 0.11 -6.59
C SER A 425 -36.19 -0.77 -6.24
N PRO A 426 -36.22 -2.09 -6.49
CA PRO A 426 -35.06 -2.97 -6.31
C PRO A 426 -33.93 -2.70 -7.33
N ALA A 427 -34.21 -2.01 -8.43
CA ALA A 427 -33.28 -1.84 -9.57
C ALA A 427 -31.95 -1.10 -9.24
N PRO A 428 -31.93 -0.04 -8.40
CA PRO A 428 -30.67 0.63 -8.03
C PRO A 428 -29.76 -0.27 -7.18
N LEU A 429 -30.33 -1.06 -6.26
CA LEU A 429 -29.57 -2.00 -5.43
C LEU A 429 -28.95 -3.09 -6.29
N GLU A 430 -29.71 -3.68 -7.21
CA GLU A 430 -29.21 -4.68 -8.15
C GLU A 430 -28.07 -4.12 -9.01
N SER A 431 -28.25 -2.93 -9.58
CA SER A 431 -27.22 -2.28 -10.42
C SER A 431 -25.94 -1.97 -9.62
N LEU A 432 -26.09 -1.47 -8.39
CA LEU A 432 -24.97 -1.15 -7.52
C LEU A 432 -24.24 -2.43 -7.07
N ALA A 433 -24.97 -3.50 -6.78
CA ALA A 433 -24.40 -4.80 -6.45
C ALA A 433 -23.54 -5.37 -7.59
N HIS A 434 -24.06 -5.33 -8.82
CA HIS A 434 -23.31 -5.77 -10.00
C HIS A 434 -22.04 -4.95 -10.24
N LEU A 435 -22.12 -3.62 -10.09
CA LEU A 435 -20.95 -2.75 -10.19
C LEU A 435 -19.96 -3.01 -9.05
N SER A 436 -20.46 -3.24 -7.83
CA SER A 436 -19.62 -3.53 -6.68
C SER A 436 -18.86 -4.84 -6.85
N ARG A 437 -19.54 -5.87 -7.38
CA ARG A 437 -18.95 -7.15 -7.75
C ARG A 437 -17.88 -7.05 -8.81
N LEU A 438 -18.12 -6.25 -9.84
CA LEU A 438 -17.11 -5.96 -10.85
C LEU A 438 -15.84 -5.36 -10.22
N LEU A 439 -16.02 -4.39 -9.32
CA LEU A 439 -14.91 -3.67 -8.68
C LEU A 439 -14.13 -4.54 -7.68
N TYR A 440 -14.80 -5.31 -6.81
CA TYR A 440 -14.09 -6.13 -5.83
C TYR A 440 -13.45 -7.39 -6.43
N THR A 441 -13.92 -7.85 -7.61
CA THR A 441 -13.37 -9.03 -8.30
C THR A 441 -12.09 -8.69 -9.06
N HIS A 442 -11.84 -7.42 -9.36
CA HIS A 442 -10.70 -6.99 -10.16
C HIS A 442 -9.86 -5.96 -9.37
N SER A 443 -8.79 -6.39 -8.71
CA SER A 443 -7.95 -5.50 -7.88
C SER A 443 -7.36 -4.32 -8.65
N ASP A 444 -6.92 -4.55 -9.88
CA ASP A 444 -6.11 -3.55 -10.60
C ASP A 444 -6.95 -2.35 -11.05
N VAL A 445 -8.25 -2.53 -11.30
CA VAL A 445 -9.14 -1.40 -11.61
C VAL A 445 -9.37 -0.53 -10.39
N LEU A 446 -9.44 -1.12 -9.18
CA LEU A 446 -9.52 -0.34 -7.94
C LEU A 446 -8.26 0.51 -7.76
N ASP A 447 -7.08 -0.05 -8.04
CA ASP A 447 -5.84 0.71 -7.94
C ASP A 447 -5.80 1.88 -8.92
N ILE A 448 -6.20 1.66 -10.17
CA ILE A 448 -6.28 2.72 -11.19
C ILE A 448 -7.33 3.79 -10.81
N VAL A 449 -8.50 3.37 -10.30
CA VAL A 449 -9.53 4.30 -9.82
C VAL A 449 -9.04 5.09 -8.62
N GLY A 450 -8.35 4.45 -7.67
CA GLY A 450 -7.80 5.07 -6.47
C GLY A 450 -6.76 6.16 -6.77
N LEU A 451 -6.05 6.07 -7.91
CA LEU A 451 -5.13 7.12 -8.37
C LEU A 451 -5.84 8.41 -8.83
N ARG A 452 -7.17 8.39 -9.05
CA ARG A 452 -7.94 9.54 -9.57
C ARG A 452 -9.09 9.95 -8.68
N VAL A 453 -9.63 9.02 -7.90
CA VAL A 453 -10.83 9.21 -7.09
C VAL A 453 -10.55 8.75 -5.66
N PRO A 454 -10.81 9.60 -4.66
CA PRO A 454 -10.68 9.21 -3.26
C PRO A 454 -11.53 7.98 -2.92
N PRO A 455 -10.93 6.89 -2.38
CA PRO A 455 -11.71 5.72 -1.95
C PRO A 455 -12.76 6.05 -0.89
N THR A 456 -12.52 7.11 -0.10
CA THR A 456 -13.46 7.64 0.90
C THR A 456 -14.78 8.10 0.29
N GLU A 457 -14.79 8.60 -0.95
CA GLU A 457 -16.03 8.99 -1.64
C GLU A 457 -16.90 7.78 -1.96
N PHE A 458 -16.30 6.69 -2.47
CA PHE A 458 -17.01 5.43 -2.70
C PHE A 458 -17.58 4.88 -1.41
N VAL A 459 -16.77 4.86 -0.34
CA VAL A 459 -17.21 4.32 0.95
C VAL A 459 -18.33 5.16 1.54
N ALA A 460 -18.20 6.49 1.53
CA ALA A 460 -19.23 7.38 2.06
C ALA A 460 -20.55 7.28 1.26
N ALA A 461 -20.47 7.25 -0.08
CA ALA A 461 -21.67 7.12 -0.92
C ALA A 461 -22.36 5.76 -0.77
N GLY A 462 -21.59 4.68 -0.73
CA GLY A 462 -22.13 3.33 -0.52
C GLY A 462 -22.75 3.16 0.87
N LEU A 463 -22.09 3.65 1.93
CA LEU A 463 -22.65 3.62 3.29
C LEU A 463 -23.96 4.39 3.41
N ALA A 464 -24.02 5.61 2.85
CA ALA A 464 -25.25 6.40 2.84
C ALA A 464 -26.39 5.65 2.14
N PHE A 465 -26.10 5.05 0.98
CA PHE A 465 -27.08 4.25 0.25
C PHE A 465 -27.58 3.05 1.05
N LEU A 466 -26.69 2.30 1.71
CA LEU A 466 -27.08 1.13 2.50
C LEU A 466 -27.94 1.50 3.72
N GLU A 467 -27.68 2.63 4.39
CA GLU A 467 -28.56 3.15 5.46
C GLU A 467 -29.98 3.41 4.97
N ASP A 468 -30.11 3.93 3.74
CA ASP A 468 -31.40 4.28 3.16
C ASP A 468 -32.17 3.03 2.69
N VAL A 469 -31.45 2.00 2.23
CA VAL A 469 -32.03 0.70 1.82
C VAL A 469 -32.59 -0.09 2.99
N GLU A 470 -31.97 -0.02 4.18
CA GLU A 470 -32.45 -0.73 5.38
C GLU A 470 -33.88 -0.35 5.82
N GLY A 471 -34.37 0.82 5.38
CA GLY A 471 -35.73 1.29 5.64
C GLY A 471 -36.78 0.88 4.58
N ALA A 472 -36.38 0.27 3.48
CA ALA A 472 -37.26 -0.02 2.34
C ALA A 472 -37.67 -1.50 2.27
N GLY A 473 -38.97 -1.76 2.06
CA GLY A 473 -39.46 -3.12 1.87
C GLY A 473 -38.98 -3.69 0.53
N VAL A 474 -38.22 -4.78 0.57
CA VAL A 474 -37.71 -5.45 -0.64
C VAL A 474 -38.59 -6.66 -1.01
N GLY A 475 -38.76 -6.92 -2.30
CA GLY A 475 -39.61 -8.00 -2.81
C GLY A 475 -39.12 -9.39 -2.40
N ASP A 476 -37.99 -9.80 -2.97
CA ASP A 476 -37.31 -11.05 -2.66
C ASP A 476 -36.20 -10.83 -1.60
N PRO A 477 -36.37 -11.32 -0.35
CA PRO A 477 -35.44 -11.03 0.73
C PRO A 477 -34.06 -11.70 0.53
N GLN A 478 -34.02 -12.83 -0.18
CA GLN A 478 -32.77 -13.56 -0.42
C GLN A 478 -31.88 -12.81 -1.41
N SER A 479 -32.41 -12.43 -2.58
CA SER A 479 -31.67 -11.65 -3.57
C SER A 479 -31.28 -10.27 -3.02
N ALA A 480 -32.16 -9.63 -2.26
CA ALA A 480 -31.90 -8.34 -1.64
C ALA A 480 -30.69 -8.40 -0.70
N LEU A 481 -30.62 -9.43 0.15
CA LEU A 481 -29.53 -9.59 1.09
C LEU A 481 -28.21 -9.91 0.39
N GLY A 482 -28.23 -10.74 -0.66
CA GLY A 482 -27.04 -11.00 -1.47
C GLY A 482 -26.52 -9.73 -2.15
N GLN A 483 -27.40 -8.95 -2.77
CA GLN A 483 -27.05 -7.69 -3.42
C GLN A 483 -26.53 -6.64 -2.43
N TYR A 484 -27.15 -6.54 -1.24
CA TYR A 484 -26.64 -5.71 -0.15
C TYR A 484 -25.23 -6.16 0.26
N GLY A 485 -25.03 -7.48 0.33
CA GLY A 485 -23.75 -8.13 0.60
C GLY A 485 -22.64 -7.78 -0.39
N ASP A 486 -22.93 -7.77 -1.70
CA ASP A 486 -21.96 -7.38 -2.75
C ASP A 486 -21.45 -5.95 -2.54
N VAL A 487 -22.35 -5.03 -2.18
CA VAL A 487 -21.99 -3.63 -1.88
C VAL A 487 -21.15 -3.58 -0.61
N LEU A 488 -21.57 -4.26 0.47
CA LEU A 488 -20.79 -4.35 1.71
C LEU A 488 -19.38 -4.90 1.50
N LEU A 489 -19.22 -5.94 0.67
CA LEU A 489 -17.92 -6.54 0.36
C LEU A 489 -16.97 -5.52 -0.27
N LEU A 490 -17.46 -4.76 -1.24
CA LEU A 490 -16.68 -3.66 -1.81
C LEU A 490 -16.28 -2.68 -0.70
N LEU A 491 -17.21 -2.27 0.16
CA LEU A 491 -16.91 -1.31 1.24
C LEU A 491 -15.84 -1.84 2.22
N GLN A 492 -15.96 -3.11 2.64
CA GLN A 492 -14.96 -3.76 3.50
C GLN A 492 -13.60 -3.85 2.80
N LEU A 493 -13.59 -4.17 1.50
CA LEU A 493 -12.37 -4.21 0.70
C LEU A 493 -11.73 -2.83 0.62
N LEU A 494 -12.49 -1.77 0.31
CA LEU A 494 -11.98 -0.41 0.22
C LEU A 494 -11.41 0.09 1.56
N VAL A 495 -12.14 -0.10 2.66
CA VAL A 495 -11.67 0.33 3.99
C VAL A 495 -10.39 -0.40 4.40
N THR A 496 -10.29 -1.71 4.10
CA THR A 496 -9.11 -2.51 4.44
C THR A 496 -7.93 -2.20 3.52
N ARG A 497 -8.16 -2.18 2.21
CA ARG A 497 -7.13 -1.99 1.18
C ARG A 497 -6.48 -0.60 1.26
N TYR A 498 -7.28 0.43 1.54
CA TYR A 498 -6.83 1.82 1.63
C TYR A 498 -6.60 2.29 3.06
N GLU A 499 -6.63 1.38 4.04
CA GLU A 499 -6.42 1.65 5.47
C GLU A 499 -7.17 2.91 5.95
N LEU A 500 -8.47 3.00 5.67
CA LEU A 500 -9.25 4.19 6.02
C LEU A 500 -9.42 4.27 7.56
N LYS A 501 -8.55 5.05 8.22
CA LYS A 501 -8.42 5.13 9.69
C LYS A 501 -9.59 5.85 10.39
N SER A 502 -10.49 6.48 9.64
CA SER A 502 -11.61 7.21 10.21
C SER A 502 -12.80 6.28 10.45
N GLY A 503 -13.18 6.10 11.71
CA GLY A 503 -14.41 5.39 12.08
C GLY A 503 -15.68 6.09 11.60
N THR A 504 -15.59 7.38 11.23
CA THR A 504 -16.72 8.15 10.68
C THR A 504 -16.37 8.84 9.37
N LEU A 505 -17.29 8.85 8.40
CA LEU A 505 -17.14 9.53 7.12
C LEU A 505 -18.23 10.59 6.93
N LYS A 506 -17.93 11.65 6.18
CA LYS A 506 -18.92 12.68 5.84
C LYS A 506 -19.47 12.44 4.44
N HIS A 507 -20.79 12.55 4.29
CA HIS A 507 -21.46 12.51 2.99
C HIS A 507 -22.54 13.60 2.95
N GLY A 508 -22.28 14.70 2.25
CA GLY A 508 -23.10 15.91 2.37
C GLY A 508 -23.15 16.38 3.83
N ASP A 509 -24.36 16.49 4.38
CA ASP A 509 -24.59 16.89 5.77
C ASP A 509 -24.60 15.70 6.77
N ARG A 510 -24.47 14.46 6.29
CA ARG A 510 -24.51 13.24 7.12
C ARG A 510 -23.12 12.87 7.64
N VAL A 511 -23.09 12.33 8.86
CA VAL A 511 -21.94 11.64 9.45
C VAL A 511 -22.28 10.16 9.52
N LEU A 512 -21.54 9.35 8.78
CA LEU A 512 -21.75 7.92 8.61
C LEU A 512 -20.74 7.15 9.47
N ASP A 513 -21.19 6.11 10.15
CA ASP A 513 -20.31 5.21 10.90
C ASP A 513 -19.77 4.10 9.98
N ALA A 514 -18.46 4.03 9.84
CA ALA A 514 -17.75 3.01 9.06
C ALA A 514 -17.08 1.96 9.95
N SER A 515 -17.12 2.12 11.29
CA SER A 515 -16.39 1.25 12.23
C SER A 515 -16.82 -0.22 12.15
N TYR A 516 -18.10 -0.49 11.88
CA TYR A 516 -18.62 -1.85 11.77
C TYR A 516 -18.06 -2.63 10.56
N LEU A 517 -17.51 -1.95 9.56
CA LEU A 517 -16.84 -2.59 8.42
C LEU A 517 -15.51 -3.25 8.82
N THR A 518 -14.88 -2.78 9.90
CA THR A 518 -13.58 -3.29 10.37
C THR A 518 -13.67 -4.07 11.68
N SER A 519 -14.76 -3.93 12.45
CA SER A 519 -14.95 -4.57 13.76
C SER A 519 -15.77 -5.86 13.73
N SER A 520 -16.05 -6.44 12.55
CA SER A 520 -16.88 -7.65 12.40
C SER A 520 -16.25 -8.94 12.96
N TRP A 521 -15.00 -8.87 13.44
CA TRP A 521 -14.28 -9.98 14.07
C TRP A 521 -14.59 -10.16 15.56
N ALA A 522 -15.27 -9.18 16.19
CA ALA A 522 -15.55 -9.24 17.62
C ALA A 522 -16.49 -10.41 17.96
N VAL A 523 -16.07 -11.24 18.92
CA VAL A 523 -16.87 -12.31 19.50
C VAL A 523 -17.45 -11.82 20.82
N TYR A 524 -18.78 -11.81 20.92
CA TYR A 524 -19.50 -11.34 22.09
C TYR A 524 -20.00 -12.52 22.92
N HIS A 525 -20.04 -12.38 24.24
CA HIS A 525 -20.70 -13.36 25.08
C HIS A 525 -22.23 -13.20 24.96
N LEU A 526 -22.98 -14.30 24.92
CA LEU A 526 -24.44 -14.25 24.72
C LEU A 526 -25.17 -13.41 25.79
N SER A 527 -24.62 -13.31 27.01
CA SER A 527 -25.18 -12.45 28.08
C SER A 527 -25.12 -10.96 27.76
N ASP A 528 -24.16 -10.55 26.94
CA ASP A 528 -23.85 -9.15 26.67
C ASP A 528 -24.63 -8.64 25.45
N LEU A 529 -25.26 -9.56 24.72
CA LEU A 529 -26.14 -9.27 23.59
C LEU A 529 -27.54 -8.89 24.07
N THR A 530 -28.16 -7.99 23.31
CA THR A 530 -29.57 -7.67 23.48
C THR A 530 -30.45 -8.88 23.13
N GLU A 531 -31.68 -8.93 23.66
CA GLU A 531 -32.62 -10.01 23.35
C GLU A 531 -32.83 -10.25 21.84
N PRO A 532 -33.07 -9.22 20.98
CA PRO A 532 -33.23 -9.45 19.54
C PRO A 532 -31.96 -9.99 18.87
N GLU A 533 -30.76 -9.56 19.28
CA GLU A 533 -29.49 -10.08 18.77
C GLU A 533 -29.31 -11.56 19.16
N ARG A 534 -29.67 -11.92 20.40
CA ARG A 534 -29.63 -13.30 20.88
C ARG A 534 -30.64 -14.18 20.15
N THR A 535 -31.87 -13.70 19.93
CA THR A 535 -32.87 -14.40 19.14
C THR A 535 -32.36 -14.65 17.72
N LEU A 536 -31.78 -13.63 17.07
CA LEU A 536 -31.22 -13.75 15.73
C LEU A 536 -30.12 -14.82 15.66
N ILE A 537 -29.17 -14.85 16.59
CA ILE A 537 -28.12 -15.89 16.63
C ILE A 537 -28.74 -17.28 16.78
N ASN A 538 -29.69 -17.45 17.69
CA ASN A 538 -30.34 -18.75 17.93
C ASN A 538 -31.09 -19.24 16.70
N ASP A 539 -31.82 -18.34 16.02
CA ASP A 539 -32.56 -18.65 14.81
C ASP A 539 -31.62 -19.07 13.68
N TRP A 540 -30.53 -18.34 13.47
CA TRP A 540 -29.51 -18.67 12.47
C TRP A 540 -28.76 -19.97 12.79
N VAL A 541 -28.40 -20.22 14.05
CA VAL A 541 -27.76 -21.48 14.47
C VAL A 541 -28.71 -22.66 14.25
N LYS A 542 -30.01 -22.48 14.50
CA LYS A 542 -31.02 -23.51 14.25
C LYS A 542 -31.27 -23.72 12.76
N ALA A 543 -31.26 -22.65 11.96
CA ALA A 543 -31.52 -22.70 10.53
C ALA A 543 -30.33 -23.25 9.74
N ALA A 544 -29.08 -22.92 10.10
CA ALA A 544 -27.90 -23.31 9.32
C ALA A 544 -27.08 -24.44 9.96
N PHE A 545 -27.11 -24.60 11.29
CA PHE A 545 -26.21 -25.49 12.05
C PHE A 545 -26.99 -26.44 12.98
N ASP A 546 -28.04 -27.06 12.46
CA ASP A 546 -28.85 -28.05 13.17
C ASP A 546 -28.99 -29.33 12.34
N SER A 547 -28.98 -30.49 13.01
CA SER A 547 -29.18 -31.79 12.37
C SER A 547 -30.58 -31.94 11.76
N ASN A 548 -31.56 -31.20 12.28
CA ASN A 548 -32.93 -31.17 11.76
C ASN A 548 -33.22 -29.92 10.91
N SER A 549 -32.18 -29.24 10.43
CA SER A 549 -32.36 -28.08 9.57
C SER A 549 -33.03 -28.47 8.24
N PHE A 550 -34.03 -27.67 7.83
CA PHE A 550 -34.63 -27.71 6.50
C PHE A 550 -34.06 -26.62 5.58
N GLY A 551 -32.97 -25.96 6.00
CA GLY A 551 -32.41 -24.76 5.37
C GLY A 551 -32.91 -23.46 5.99
N ILE A 552 -32.44 -22.34 5.42
CA ILE A 552 -32.77 -20.98 5.87
C ILE A 552 -34.09 -20.56 5.23
N ASP A 553 -35.11 -20.29 6.05
CA ASP A 553 -36.45 -19.92 5.58
C ASP A 553 -36.58 -18.41 5.28
N ASP A 554 -37.62 -18.06 4.52
CA ASP A 554 -37.93 -16.67 4.16
C ASP A 554 -38.10 -15.76 5.37
N ASN A 555 -38.58 -16.28 6.50
CA ASN A 555 -38.77 -15.50 7.71
C ASN A 555 -37.43 -15.09 8.31
N THR A 556 -36.46 -16.02 8.36
CA THR A 556 -35.08 -15.73 8.79
C THR A 556 -34.44 -14.68 7.89
N TRP A 557 -34.64 -14.76 6.57
CA TRP A 557 -34.15 -13.73 5.65
C TRP A 557 -34.81 -12.36 5.88
N ARG A 558 -36.13 -12.32 6.08
CA ARG A 558 -36.89 -11.07 6.29
C ARG A 558 -36.64 -10.40 7.63
N SER A 559 -36.33 -11.17 8.67
CA SER A 559 -36.04 -10.64 10.02
C SER A 559 -34.58 -10.21 10.19
N THR A 560 -33.71 -10.56 9.25
CA THR A 560 -32.28 -10.28 9.33
C THR A 560 -31.96 -8.85 8.91
N ASN A 561 -31.44 -8.05 9.84
CA ASN A 561 -30.74 -6.82 9.49
C ASN A 561 -29.29 -7.17 9.06
N PRO A 562 -28.84 -6.79 7.85
CA PRO A 562 -27.52 -7.15 7.36
C PRO A 562 -26.36 -6.65 8.23
N ARG A 563 -26.45 -5.43 8.79
CA ARG A 563 -25.42 -4.87 9.69
C ARG A 563 -25.33 -5.65 10.99
N VAL A 564 -26.49 -6.01 11.55
CA VAL A 564 -26.55 -6.82 12.77
C VAL A 564 -25.99 -8.21 12.51
N LEU A 565 -26.34 -8.84 11.37
CA LEU A 565 -25.74 -10.11 10.98
C LEU A 565 -24.23 -9.98 10.83
N LEU A 566 -23.73 -8.95 10.14
CA LEU A 566 -22.27 -8.73 10.01
C LEU A 566 -21.57 -8.65 11.37
N LYS A 567 -22.13 -7.85 12.29
CA LYS A 567 -21.61 -7.65 13.64
C LYS A 567 -21.54 -8.96 14.42
N LEU A 568 -22.56 -9.81 14.29
CA LEU A 568 -22.71 -11.02 15.07
C LEU A 568 -22.14 -12.27 14.41
N SER A 569 -21.69 -12.19 13.15
CA SER A 569 -21.27 -13.36 12.36
C SER A 569 -20.16 -14.17 13.04
N ALA A 570 -19.14 -13.52 13.60
CA ALA A 570 -18.09 -14.21 14.35
C ALA A 570 -18.64 -14.96 15.57
N THR A 571 -19.57 -14.33 16.31
CA THR A 571 -20.23 -14.95 17.47
C THR A 571 -21.10 -16.14 17.06
N LEU A 572 -21.85 -16.00 15.97
CA LEU A 572 -22.68 -17.05 15.39
C LEU A 572 -21.85 -18.29 15.04
N PHE A 573 -20.68 -18.11 14.41
CA PHE A 573 -19.78 -19.23 14.10
C PHE A 573 -19.18 -19.85 15.36
N THR A 574 -18.79 -19.06 16.36
CA THR A 574 -18.31 -19.59 17.65
C THR A 574 -19.38 -20.45 18.34
N GLU A 575 -20.63 -19.99 18.38
CA GLU A 575 -21.75 -20.75 18.95
C GLU A 575 -22.09 -22.01 18.12
N ALA A 576 -22.04 -21.92 16.79
CA ALA A 576 -22.22 -23.06 15.91
C ALA A 576 -21.15 -24.13 16.14
N ILE A 577 -19.87 -23.74 16.22
CA ILE A 577 -18.75 -24.65 16.52
C ILE A 577 -18.96 -25.31 17.88
N ARG A 578 -19.32 -24.53 18.92
CA ARG A 578 -19.57 -25.05 20.27
C ARG A 578 -20.71 -26.06 20.30
N LYS A 579 -21.81 -25.78 19.58
CA LYS A 579 -22.96 -26.70 19.46
C LYS A 579 -22.56 -27.98 18.72
N CYS A 580 -21.91 -27.86 17.57
CA CYS A 580 -21.49 -29.00 16.76
C CYS A 580 -20.43 -29.87 17.48
N ALA A 581 -19.56 -29.28 18.30
CA ALA A 581 -18.59 -30.02 19.11
C ALA A 581 -19.23 -30.90 20.19
N ALA A 582 -20.47 -30.62 20.59
CA ALA A 582 -21.22 -31.42 21.55
C ALA A 582 -21.99 -32.59 20.91
N GLU A 583 -22.01 -32.69 19.57
CA GLU A 583 -22.68 -33.77 18.85
C GLU A 583 -21.83 -35.06 18.82
N PRO A 584 -22.46 -36.23 18.60
CA PRO A 584 -21.74 -37.50 18.44
C PRO A 584 -20.66 -37.43 17.35
N GLU A 585 -19.61 -38.24 17.54
CA GLU A 585 -18.40 -38.23 16.71
C GLU A 585 -18.72 -38.33 15.20
N GLY A 586 -18.29 -37.32 14.43
CA GLY A 586 -18.54 -37.20 12.99
C GLY A 586 -19.77 -36.38 12.59
N ALA A 587 -20.87 -36.45 13.34
CA ALA A 587 -22.12 -35.76 13.00
C ALA A 587 -21.99 -34.22 13.08
N GLY A 588 -21.30 -33.72 14.11
CA GLY A 588 -21.06 -32.29 14.28
C GLY A 588 -20.27 -31.65 13.13
N MET A 589 -19.30 -32.38 12.56
CA MET A 589 -18.49 -31.89 11.44
C MET A 589 -19.31 -31.78 10.16
N GLU A 590 -20.20 -32.74 9.89
CA GLU A 590 -21.10 -32.69 8.74
C GLU A 590 -22.10 -31.53 8.85
N ILE A 591 -22.69 -31.33 10.04
CA ILE A 591 -23.58 -30.20 10.31
C ILE A 591 -22.85 -28.88 10.11
N LEU A 592 -21.63 -28.75 10.64
CA LEU A 592 -20.82 -27.55 10.49
C LEU A 592 -20.51 -27.28 9.01
N ARG A 593 -20.06 -28.29 8.26
CA ARG A 593 -19.75 -28.16 6.83
C ARG A 593 -20.97 -27.74 6.01
N ASN A 594 -22.13 -28.34 6.26
CA ASN A 594 -23.36 -27.98 5.57
C ASN A 594 -23.77 -26.54 5.89
N GLY A 595 -23.67 -26.13 7.16
CA GLY A 595 -23.94 -24.74 7.56
C GLY A 595 -22.97 -23.75 6.90
N VAL A 596 -21.67 -24.02 6.92
CA VAL A 596 -20.63 -23.18 6.29
C VAL A 596 -20.87 -23.02 4.80
N SER A 597 -21.37 -24.04 4.10
CA SER A 597 -21.64 -23.97 2.65
C SER A 597 -22.64 -22.86 2.27
N TYR A 598 -23.59 -22.51 3.15
CA TYR A 598 -24.49 -21.36 2.93
C TYR A 598 -23.72 -20.03 2.95
N PHE A 599 -22.70 -19.92 3.81
CA PHE A 599 -21.89 -18.72 3.97
C PHE A 599 -20.79 -18.61 2.90
N GLU A 600 -20.29 -19.73 2.35
CA GLU A 600 -19.37 -19.72 1.21
C GLU A 600 -20.07 -19.26 -0.09
N GLY A 601 -21.39 -19.42 -0.16
CA GLY A 601 -22.20 -18.99 -1.29
C GLY A 601 -22.28 -17.46 -1.46
N PRO A 602 -22.72 -16.99 -2.65
CA PRO A 602 -22.75 -15.57 -3.00
C PRO A 602 -23.73 -14.72 -2.18
N LEU A 603 -24.56 -15.35 -1.34
CA LEU A 603 -25.58 -14.66 -0.54
C LEU A 603 -25.06 -14.15 0.80
N LEU A 604 -24.02 -14.79 1.35
CA LEU A 604 -23.58 -14.61 2.73
C LEU A 604 -22.05 -14.50 2.89
N ASN A 605 -21.28 -14.69 1.81
CA ASN A 605 -19.81 -14.61 1.83
C ASN A 605 -19.27 -13.28 2.40
N TRP A 606 -20.03 -12.19 2.29
CA TRP A 606 -19.74 -10.89 2.86
C TRP A 606 -19.62 -10.86 4.40
N THR A 607 -20.13 -11.89 5.08
CA THR A 607 -19.98 -12.05 6.54
C THR A 607 -18.64 -12.67 6.94
N LEU A 608 -17.98 -13.39 6.03
CA LEU A 608 -16.87 -14.29 6.37
C LEU A 608 -15.59 -13.57 6.76
N ARG A 609 -15.37 -12.33 6.31
CA ARG A 609 -14.14 -11.57 6.62
C ARG A 609 -13.85 -11.53 8.12
N GLY A 610 -14.86 -11.16 8.92
CA GLY A 610 -14.74 -11.07 10.37
C GLY A 610 -14.61 -12.44 11.04
N VAL A 611 -15.34 -13.43 10.53
CA VAL A 611 -15.32 -14.83 11.00
C VAL A 611 -13.92 -15.42 10.83
N ILE A 612 -13.33 -15.33 9.64
CA ILE A 612 -11.99 -15.87 9.34
C ILE A 612 -10.95 -15.22 10.27
N TRP A 613 -11.02 -13.90 10.45
CA TRP A 613 -10.11 -13.19 11.35
C TRP A 613 -10.25 -13.65 12.81
N ALA A 614 -11.48 -13.80 13.30
CA ALA A 614 -11.74 -14.27 14.66
C ALA A 614 -11.21 -15.69 14.89
N LEU A 615 -11.47 -16.60 13.93
CA LEU A 615 -11.03 -18.00 14.00
C LEU A 615 -9.50 -18.13 13.87
N ALA A 616 -8.86 -17.34 13.01
CA ALA A 616 -7.40 -17.32 12.90
C ALA A 616 -6.74 -16.88 14.22
N ASN A 617 -7.24 -15.81 14.84
CA ASN A 617 -6.75 -15.37 16.14
C ASN A 617 -7.00 -16.39 17.26
N GLU A 618 -8.11 -17.11 17.21
CA GLU A 618 -8.39 -18.20 18.15
C GLU A 618 -7.43 -19.37 17.97
N ALA A 619 -7.17 -19.76 16.72
CA ALA A 619 -6.22 -20.82 16.38
C ALA A 619 -4.80 -20.45 16.82
N GLU A 620 -4.37 -19.20 16.62
CA GLU A 620 -3.06 -18.71 17.12
C GLU A 620 -2.96 -18.77 18.65
N ARG A 621 -4.01 -18.33 19.36
CA ARG A 621 -4.07 -18.39 20.82
C ARG A 621 -3.98 -19.83 21.35
N HIS A 622 -4.67 -20.77 20.70
CA HIS A 622 -4.59 -22.19 21.09
C HIS A 622 -3.29 -22.87 20.64
N GLY A 623 -2.69 -22.47 19.52
CA GLY A 623 -1.40 -22.98 19.04
C GLY A 623 -0.22 -22.59 19.95
N GLN A 624 -0.29 -21.44 20.62
CA GLN A 624 0.69 -21.01 21.63
C GLN A 624 0.58 -21.76 22.96
N VAL A 625 -0.51 -22.49 23.22
CA VAL A 625 -0.76 -23.22 24.48
C VAL A 625 -0.17 -24.64 24.48
N THR A 626 0.43 -25.12 23.38
CA THR A 626 1.23 -26.35 23.37
C THR A 626 2.74 -26.07 23.38
N PRO A 627 3.30 -25.80 24.58
CA PRO A 627 4.57 -26.40 24.93
C PRO A 627 4.57 -26.84 26.40
N SER A 628 3.99 -28.01 26.69
CA SER A 628 4.41 -28.88 27.80
C SER A 628 3.47 -30.08 27.90
N LEU A 629 3.97 -31.28 27.59
CA LEU A 629 3.80 -32.52 28.36
C LEU A 629 4.14 -33.73 27.47
N SER A 630 5.42 -34.09 27.44
CA SER A 630 5.85 -35.49 27.37
C SER A 630 7.33 -35.60 27.78
N THR A 631 7.59 -35.42 29.08
CA THR A 631 8.74 -36.03 29.76
C THR A 631 8.22 -36.62 31.07
N GLU A 632 8.53 -37.91 31.26
CA GLU A 632 8.30 -38.77 32.44
C GLU A 632 6.85 -39.31 32.56
N ASP A 633 6.57 -40.62 32.57
CA ASP A 633 7.35 -41.83 32.92
C ASP A 633 7.43 -42.91 31.82
#